data_AF-A0A661AV34-F1
#
_entry.id   AF-A0A661AV34-F1
#
_cell.length_a   1.000
_cell.length_b   1.000
_cell.length_c   1.000
_cell.angle_alpha   90.00
_cell.angle_beta   90.00
_cell.angle_gamma   90.00
#
_symmetry.space_group_name_H-M   'P 1'
#
loop_
_entity.id
_entity.type
_entity.pdbx_description
1 polymer ?
#
loop_
_entity_poly.entity_id
_entity_poly.type
_entity_poly.pdbx_seq_one_letter_code
_entity_poly.pdbx_strand_id
1 'polypeptide(L)'
;MRKLWIAGNWKMNMGGREGIELLKEMRNSLSGSKVDVGIAPPFTLIPHASEILADSGILLGAQNMFYEEKGAFTGEISPSFLLDFGVNFVIIGHSERRKIFGEDEELIKKKVKKALDVGLLCILCVGETLEER
;
A
#
# COMPACT_ATOMS: atom_id res chain seq x y z
N MET A 1 -23.17 -1.21 10.59
CA MET A 1 -22.33 0.01 10.53
C MET A 1 -20.97 -0.35 9.95
N ARG A 2 -20.36 0.50 9.11
CA ARG A 2 -19.00 0.25 8.60
C ARG A 2 -17.98 0.47 9.72
N LYS A 3 -16.98 -0.40 9.84
CA LYS A 3 -15.85 -0.21 10.77
C LYS A 3 -14.98 0.94 10.25
N LEU A 4 -14.46 1.78 11.14
CA LEU A 4 -13.55 2.85 10.75
C LEU A 4 -12.20 2.25 10.34
N TRP A 5 -11.67 2.70 9.21
CA TRP A 5 -10.37 2.30 8.70
C TRP A 5 -9.52 3.55 8.45
N ILE A 6 -8.29 3.54 8.97
CA ILE A 6 -7.33 4.63 8.82
C ILE A 6 -6.08 4.05 8.14
N ALA A 7 -5.72 4.58 6.97
CA ALA A 7 -4.54 4.15 6.23
C ALA A 7 -3.51 5.29 6.11
N GLY A 8 -2.29 5.05 6.59
CA GLY A 8 -1.18 5.98 6.47
C GLY A 8 -0.34 5.70 5.22
N ASN A 9 -0.44 6.54 4.19
CA ASN A 9 0.47 6.51 3.03
C ASN A 9 1.73 7.32 3.32
N TRP A 10 2.88 6.66 3.47
CA TRP A 10 4.15 7.33 3.80
C TRP A 10 4.80 8.01 2.61
N LYS A 11 4.32 7.71 1.39
CA LYS A 11 4.93 8.17 0.13
C LYS A 11 6.42 7.84 0.09
N MET A 12 7.24 8.68 -0.52
CA MET A 12 8.69 8.53 -0.59
C MET A 12 9.40 9.11 0.64
N ASN A 13 9.01 8.68 1.86
CA ASN A 13 9.60 9.15 3.12
C ASN A 13 9.86 7.98 4.08
N MET A 14 10.62 8.25 5.16
CA MET A 14 10.78 7.33 6.30
C MET A 14 11.30 5.95 5.88
N GLY A 15 12.34 5.92 5.04
CA GLY A 15 13.01 4.68 4.63
C GLY A 15 14.10 4.23 5.60
N GLY A 16 14.64 3.03 5.41
CA GLY A 16 15.79 2.54 6.17
C GLY A 16 15.55 2.50 7.69
N ARG A 17 16.51 2.99 8.48
CA ARG A 17 16.46 2.92 9.95
C ARG A 17 15.34 3.76 10.56
N GLU A 18 15.11 4.94 10.03
CA GLU A 18 14.06 5.85 10.51
C GLU A 18 12.68 5.19 10.42
N GLY A 19 12.38 4.57 9.28
CA GLY A 19 11.15 3.79 9.10
C GLY A 19 11.03 2.61 10.06
N ILE A 20 12.13 1.88 10.29
CA ILE A 20 12.16 0.74 11.24
C ILE A 20 11.80 1.18 12.65
N GLU A 21 12.36 2.29 13.14
CA GLU A 21 12.05 2.78 14.48
C GLU A 21 10.59 3.25 14.59
N LEU A 22 10.08 3.96 13.59
CA LEU A 22 8.68 4.37 13.56
C LEU A 22 7.73 3.16 13.56
N LEU A 23 8.04 2.09 12.83
CA LEU A 23 7.25 0.85 12.83
C LEU A 23 7.14 0.23 14.23
N LYS A 24 8.25 0.19 14.97
CA LYS A 24 8.27 -0.34 16.34
C LYS A 24 7.45 0.52 17.30
N GLU A 25 7.58 1.84 17.19
CA GLU A 25 6.79 2.79 17.99
C GLU A 25 5.29 2.64 17.71
N MET A 26 4.91 2.53 16.43
CA MET A 26 3.53 2.32 16.01
C MET A 26 2.97 0.99 16.51
N ARG A 27 3.71 -0.12 16.38
CA ARG A 27 3.31 -1.44 16.90
C ARG A 27 2.90 -1.34 18.38
N ASN A 28 3.72 -0.68 19.19
CA ASN A 28 3.48 -0.55 20.63
C ASN A 28 2.29 0.37 20.93
N SER A 29 2.21 1.50 20.23
CA SER A 29 1.22 2.55 20.51
C SER A 29 -0.19 2.23 20.02
N LEU A 30 -0.31 1.36 19.00
CA LEU A 30 -1.59 1.04 18.36
C LEU A 30 -2.13 -0.35 18.75
N SER A 31 -1.47 -1.03 19.69
CA SER A 31 -1.94 -2.30 20.23
C SER A 31 -3.35 -2.16 20.82
N GLY A 32 -4.27 -3.05 20.43
CA GLY A 32 -5.66 -3.04 20.91
C GLY A 32 -6.55 -1.94 20.31
N SER A 33 -6.14 -1.31 19.21
CA SER A 33 -6.97 -0.35 18.48
C SER A 33 -8.35 -0.92 18.13
N LYS A 34 -9.40 -0.13 18.38
CA LYS A 34 -10.79 -0.47 17.99
C LYS A 34 -11.09 -0.17 16.51
N VAL A 35 -10.20 0.53 15.84
CA VAL A 35 -10.28 0.90 14.41
C VAL A 35 -9.26 0.08 13.63
N ASP A 36 -9.57 -0.24 12.38
CA ASP A 36 -8.57 -0.86 11.52
C ASP A 36 -7.52 0.19 11.16
N VAL A 37 -6.24 -0.15 11.34
CA VAL A 37 -5.13 0.72 10.98
C VAL A 37 -4.32 0.02 9.91
N GLY A 38 -4.04 0.72 8.81
CA GLY A 38 -3.15 0.27 7.76
C GLY A 38 -1.99 1.24 7.56
N ILE A 39 -0.83 0.74 7.18
CA ILE A 39 0.30 1.58 6.77
C ILE A 39 0.85 1.13 5.41
N ALA A 40 1.20 2.07 4.54
CA ALA A 40 1.81 1.81 3.25
C ALA A 40 3.20 2.48 3.18
N PRO A 41 4.26 1.82 3.65
CA PRO A 41 5.62 2.34 3.60
C PRO A 41 6.22 2.23 2.17
N PRO A 42 7.39 2.85 1.90
CA PRO A 42 8.15 2.57 0.69
C PRO A 42 8.45 1.08 0.54
N PHE A 43 8.52 0.56 -0.70
CA PHE A 43 8.77 -0.86 -0.97
C PHE A 43 10.03 -1.41 -0.30
N THR A 44 11.07 -0.58 -0.18
CA THR A 44 12.35 -0.94 0.47
C THR A 44 12.20 -1.28 1.96
N LEU A 45 11.08 -0.93 2.59
CA LEU A 45 10.79 -1.19 3.99
C LEU A 45 9.80 -2.35 4.20
N ILE A 46 9.09 -2.82 3.17
CA ILE A 46 8.07 -3.87 3.29
C ILE A 46 8.58 -5.13 3.99
N PRO A 47 9.79 -5.66 3.69
CA PRO A 47 10.29 -6.86 4.38
C PRO A 47 10.40 -6.66 5.90
N HIS A 48 10.96 -5.53 6.33
CA HIS A 48 11.08 -5.21 7.75
C HIS A 48 9.72 -4.93 8.39
N ALA A 49 8.81 -4.25 7.68
CA ALA A 49 7.46 -3.99 8.16
C ALA A 49 6.66 -5.28 8.34
N SER A 50 6.85 -6.28 7.47
CA SER A 50 6.23 -7.60 7.60
C SER A 50 6.60 -8.26 8.94
N GLU A 51 7.90 -8.31 9.24
CA GLU A 51 8.40 -8.88 10.49
C GLU A 51 7.97 -8.06 11.72
N ILE A 52 8.12 -6.73 11.66
CA ILE A 52 7.85 -5.84 12.78
C ILE A 52 6.35 -5.71 13.07
N LEU A 53 5.46 -5.90 12.09
CA LEU A 53 4.01 -5.76 12.30
C LEU A 53 3.29 -7.09 12.48
N ALA A 54 3.99 -8.23 12.37
CA ALA A 54 3.42 -9.55 12.61
C ALA A 54 2.65 -9.59 13.94
N ASP A 55 1.41 -10.08 13.92
CA ASP A 55 0.49 -10.19 15.07
C ASP A 55 0.15 -8.87 15.79
N SER A 56 0.46 -7.70 15.20
CA SER A 56 0.16 -6.40 15.81
C SER A 56 -1.30 -5.95 15.63
N GLY A 57 -2.00 -6.54 14.65
CA GLY A 57 -3.30 -6.05 14.18
C GLY A 57 -3.23 -4.83 13.25
N ILE A 58 -2.04 -4.27 13.01
CA ILE A 58 -1.80 -3.25 11.99
C ILE A 58 -1.67 -3.93 10.63
N LEU A 59 -2.48 -3.48 9.66
CA LEU A 59 -2.43 -3.99 8.30
C LEU A 59 -1.22 -3.38 7.56
N LEU A 60 -0.46 -4.24 6.89
CA LEU A 60 0.62 -3.81 6.01
C LEU A 60 0.07 -3.57 4.60
N GLY A 61 0.46 -2.45 4.00
CA GLY A 61 0.04 -2.03 2.68
C GLY A 61 1.20 -1.73 1.74
N ALA A 62 0.94 -1.75 0.44
CA ALA A 62 1.85 -1.29 -0.59
C ALA A 62 1.34 0.00 -1.25
N GLN A 63 2.27 0.84 -1.72
CA GLN A 63 1.95 2.13 -2.35
C GLN A 63 1.56 2.02 -3.83
N ASN A 64 1.90 0.90 -4.48
CA ASN A 64 1.56 0.57 -5.87
C ASN A 64 1.78 -0.93 -6.08
N MET A 65 1.38 -1.45 -7.24
CA MET A 65 1.82 -2.74 -7.79
C MET A 65 1.62 -2.74 -9.30
N PHE A 66 2.26 -3.67 -10.00
CA PHE A 66 1.92 -3.98 -11.38
C PHE A 66 0.82 -5.05 -11.46
N TYR A 67 0.21 -5.22 -12.63
CA TYR A 67 -0.90 -6.19 -12.80
C TYR A 67 -0.43 -7.58 -13.26
N GLU A 68 0.81 -7.71 -13.73
CA GLU A 68 1.39 -9.01 -14.11
C GLU A 68 2.10 -9.67 -12.93
N GLU A 69 2.06 -11.01 -12.87
CA GLU A 69 2.74 -11.78 -11.81
C GLU A 69 4.26 -11.82 -11.99
N LYS A 70 4.73 -11.77 -13.24
CA LYS A 70 6.13 -11.85 -13.62
C LYS A 70 6.33 -11.38 -15.06
N GLY A 71 7.53 -10.97 -15.40
CA GLY A 71 7.90 -10.65 -16.78
C GLY A 71 9.05 -9.66 -16.85
N ALA A 72 9.30 -9.11 -18.04
CA ALA A 72 10.32 -8.10 -18.29
C ALA A 72 9.83 -6.70 -17.85
N PHE A 73 9.55 -6.53 -16.57
CA PHE A 73 9.03 -5.29 -15.96
C PHE A 73 10.02 -4.76 -14.91
N THR A 74 11.24 -4.44 -15.33
CA THR A 74 12.31 -3.98 -14.43
C THR A 74 11.85 -2.79 -13.58
N GLY A 75 11.93 -2.95 -12.25
CA GLY A 75 11.57 -1.92 -11.28
C GLY A 75 10.12 -2.01 -10.76
N GLU A 76 9.26 -2.79 -11.42
CA GLU A 76 7.90 -3.03 -10.94
C GLU A 76 7.87 -4.12 -9.86
N ILE A 77 6.80 -4.09 -9.05
CA ILE A 77 6.54 -5.06 -7.99
C ILE A 77 5.31 -5.88 -8.36
N SER A 78 5.45 -7.21 -8.35
CA SER A 78 4.33 -8.11 -8.63
C SER A 78 3.42 -8.25 -7.40
N PRO A 79 2.13 -8.59 -7.61
CA PRO A 79 1.22 -8.91 -6.52
C PRO A 79 1.73 -10.08 -5.66
N SER A 80 2.29 -11.13 -6.27
CA SER A 80 2.82 -12.27 -5.52
C SER A 80 3.92 -11.87 -4.54
N PHE A 81 4.82 -10.96 -4.91
CA PHE A 81 5.88 -10.51 -4.00
C PHE A 81 5.32 -9.80 -2.78
N LEU A 82 4.23 -9.02 -2.96
CA LEU A 82 3.57 -8.36 -1.84
C LEU A 82 2.89 -9.36 -0.91
N LEU A 83 2.21 -10.36 -1.47
CA LEU A 83 1.55 -11.41 -0.70
C LEU A 83 2.56 -12.25 0.10
N ASP A 84 3.75 -12.52 -0.46
CA ASP A 84 4.82 -13.24 0.24
C ASP A 84 5.30 -12.52 1.51
N PHE A 85 5.16 -11.18 1.56
CA PHE A 85 5.44 -10.36 2.74
C PHE A 85 4.20 -10.09 3.59
N GLY A 86 3.09 -10.78 3.36
CA GLY A 86 1.86 -10.61 4.14
C GLY A 86 1.18 -9.24 3.98
N VAL A 87 1.43 -8.56 2.86
CA VAL A 87 0.74 -7.30 2.53
C VAL A 87 -0.76 -7.57 2.41
N ASN A 88 -1.56 -6.76 3.08
CA ASN A 88 -3.02 -6.91 3.16
C ASN A 88 -3.76 -6.00 2.16
N PHE A 89 -3.17 -4.85 1.82
CA PHE A 89 -3.80 -3.88 0.93
C PHE A 89 -2.81 -3.18 0.00
N VAL A 90 -3.32 -2.59 -1.07
CA VAL A 90 -2.53 -1.80 -2.00
C VAL A 90 -3.26 -0.52 -2.40
N ILE A 91 -2.52 0.58 -2.47
CA ILE A 91 -3.00 1.85 -2.99
C ILE A 91 -2.85 1.85 -4.50
N ILE A 92 -3.94 2.08 -5.22
CA ILE A 92 -3.96 2.09 -6.68
C ILE A 92 -4.57 3.41 -7.19
N GLY A 93 -3.97 3.97 -8.23
CA GLY A 93 -4.46 5.21 -8.84
C GLY A 93 -4.25 6.45 -7.98
N HIS A 94 -3.24 6.48 -7.12
CA HIS A 94 -2.88 7.67 -6.35
C HIS A 94 -2.67 8.88 -7.30
N SER A 95 -3.05 10.08 -6.88
CA SER A 95 -2.98 11.28 -7.73
C SER A 95 -1.57 11.55 -8.26
N GLU A 96 -0.53 11.28 -7.47
CA GLU A 96 0.87 11.36 -7.90
C GLU A 96 1.16 10.37 -9.04
N ARG A 97 0.63 9.14 -8.98
CA ARG A 97 0.82 8.12 -10.03
C ARG A 97 0.12 8.53 -11.33
N ARG A 98 -1.09 9.09 -11.22
CA ARG A 98 -1.85 9.62 -12.36
C ARG A 98 -1.17 10.84 -12.98
N LYS A 99 -0.86 11.86 -12.18
CA LYS A 99 -0.41 13.18 -12.67
C LYS A 99 1.08 13.25 -12.97
N ILE A 100 1.93 12.63 -12.14
CA ILE A 100 3.39 12.72 -12.29
C ILE A 100 3.90 11.57 -13.17
N PHE A 101 3.33 10.37 -13.03
CA PHE A 101 3.83 9.17 -13.71
C PHE A 101 2.91 8.66 -14.83
N GLY A 102 1.80 9.35 -15.10
CA GLY A 102 0.95 9.10 -16.27
C GLY A 102 0.19 7.77 -16.23
N GLU A 103 -0.12 7.23 -15.04
CA GLU A 103 -0.98 6.05 -14.97
C GLU A 103 -2.42 6.39 -15.40
N ASP A 104 -2.86 5.81 -16.52
CA ASP A 104 -4.19 6.02 -17.09
C ASP A 104 -5.25 5.07 -16.52
N GLU A 105 -6.52 5.31 -16.88
CA GLU A 105 -7.66 4.52 -16.41
C GLU A 105 -7.58 3.05 -16.78
N GLU A 106 -7.07 2.71 -17.97
CA GLU A 106 -6.98 1.32 -18.40
C GLU A 106 -5.90 0.55 -17.63
N LEU A 107 -4.76 1.18 -17.35
CA LEU A 107 -3.72 0.60 -16.48
C LEU A 107 -4.24 0.44 -15.05
N ILE A 108 -4.89 1.47 -14.50
CA ILE A 108 -5.46 1.42 -13.16
C ILE A 108 -6.52 0.32 -13.05
N LYS A 109 -7.42 0.20 -14.02
CA LYS A 109 -8.42 -0.87 -14.09
C LYS A 109 -7.78 -2.25 -14.07
N LYS A 110 -6.69 -2.47 -14.83
CA LYS A 110 -5.94 -3.74 -14.80
C LYS A 110 -5.36 -4.02 -13.42
N LYS A 111 -4.75 -3.01 -12.78
CA LYS A 111 -4.17 -3.15 -11.43
C LYS A 111 -5.23 -3.43 -10.36
N VAL A 112 -6.37 -2.71 -10.38
CA VAL A 112 -7.50 -2.93 -9.48
C VAL A 112 -8.03 -4.35 -9.64
N LYS A 113 -8.30 -4.77 -10.89
CA LYS A 113 -8.77 -6.13 -11.16
C LYS A 113 -7.79 -7.16 -10.60
N LYS A 114 -6.50 -6.97 -10.87
CA LYS A 114 -5.47 -7.90 -10.39
C LYS A 114 -5.41 -7.97 -8.87
N ALA A 115 -5.40 -6.82 -8.19
CA ALA A 115 -5.36 -6.76 -6.73
C ALA A 115 -6.53 -7.54 -6.11
N LEU A 116 -7.74 -7.37 -6.64
CA LEU A 116 -8.93 -8.10 -6.18
C LEU A 116 -8.83 -9.60 -6.51
N ASP A 117 -8.39 -9.97 -7.72
CA ASP A 117 -8.25 -11.36 -8.15
C ASP A 117 -7.28 -12.16 -7.26
N VAL A 118 -6.26 -11.50 -6.69
CA VAL A 118 -5.27 -12.14 -5.79
C VAL A 118 -5.61 -11.98 -4.30
N GLY A 119 -6.75 -11.36 -3.97
CA GLY A 119 -7.22 -11.21 -2.59
C GLY A 119 -6.64 -10.04 -1.79
N LEU A 120 -5.95 -9.10 -2.43
CA LEU A 120 -5.54 -7.85 -1.79
C LEU A 120 -6.74 -6.90 -1.64
N LEU A 121 -6.80 -6.19 -0.53
CA LEU A 121 -7.71 -5.05 -0.40
C LEU A 121 -7.19 -3.89 -1.28
N CYS A 122 -8.05 -3.34 -2.14
CA CYS A 122 -7.67 -2.24 -3.02
C CYS A 122 -8.17 -0.90 -2.48
N ILE A 123 -7.25 -0.01 -2.10
CA ILE A 123 -7.57 1.41 -1.89
C ILE A 123 -7.47 2.11 -3.24
N LEU A 124 -8.60 2.23 -3.92
CA LEU A 124 -8.71 2.98 -5.18
C LEU A 124 -8.81 4.48 -4.90
N CYS A 125 -7.80 5.24 -5.33
CA CYS A 125 -7.83 6.69 -5.24
C CYS A 125 -8.51 7.31 -6.47
N VAL A 126 -9.46 8.21 -6.20
CA VAL A 126 -10.15 9.07 -7.16
C VAL A 126 -10.20 10.48 -6.59
N GLY A 127 -10.28 11.48 -7.46
CA GLY A 127 -10.37 12.88 -7.06
C GLY A 127 -10.14 13.80 -8.25
N GLU A 128 -10.71 15.00 -8.13
CA GLU A 128 -10.67 16.06 -9.13
C GLU A 128 -9.40 16.93 -9.01
N THR A 129 -9.05 17.65 -10.08
CA THR A 129 -8.11 18.78 -9.99
C THR A 129 -8.80 20.01 -9.42
N LEU A 130 -8.01 21.05 -9.11
CA LEU A 130 -8.58 22.31 -8.65
C LEU A 130 -9.46 22.96 -9.72
N GLU A 131 -9.12 22.78 -11.00
CA GLU A 131 -9.84 23.29 -12.16
C GLU A 131 -11.14 22.52 -12.45
N GLU A 132 -11.18 21.25 -12.08
CA GLU A 132 -12.35 20.37 -12.25
C GLU A 132 -13.39 20.52 -11.13
N ARG A 133 -13.02 21.19 -10.02
CA ARG A 133 -13.84 21.38 -8.82
C ARG A 133 -14.80 22.57 -8.94
#